data_AF-V6M2N3-F1
#
_entry.id   AF-V6M2N3-F1
#
_cell.length_a   1.000
_cell.length_b   1.000
_cell.length_c   1.000
_cell.angle_alpha   90.00
_cell.angle_beta   90.00
_cell.angle_gamma   90.00
#
_symmetry.space_group_name_H-M   'P 1'
#
loop_
_entity.id
_entity.type
_entity.pdbx_description
1 polymer ?
#
loop_
_entity_poly.entity_id
_entity_poly.type
_entity_poly.pdbx_seq_one_letter_code
_entity_poly.pdbx_strand_id
1 'polypeptide(L)'
;MPDAPVSTIHVHVMKTFSISLASNPSTGYQWMLSNPPDPRFLSLLETTYLPPSAPTTRVGQSGRQIWKFQALKQGVTTLSFKYCRPWDESDCAQFHFYLIAIR
;
A
#
# COMPACT_ATOMS: atom_id res chain seq x y z
N MET A 1 1.39 -10.14 -17.79
CA MET A 1 2.58 -9.36 -18.16
C MET A 1 3.53 -9.39 -16.98
N PRO A 2 4.78 -9.89 -17.08
CA PRO A 2 5.54 -10.34 -15.91
C PRO A 2 6.47 -9.30 -15.27
N ASP A 3 6.61 -8.08 -15.80
CA ASP A 3 7.65 -7.13 -15.37
C ASP A 3 7.16 -5.98 -14.48
N ALA A 4 6.08 -6.16 -13.70
CA ALA A 4 5.74 -5.16 -12.71
C ALA A 4 6.83 -5.13 -11.62
N PRO A 5 7.41 -3.96 -11.28
CA PRO A 5 8.49 -3.87 -10.31
C PRO A 5 7.99 -4.32 -8.93
N VAL A 6 8.45 -5.49 -8.49
CA VAL A 6 8.15 -6.01 -7.14
C VAL A 6 9.12 -5.39 -6.15
N SER A 7 8.60 -4.67 -5.17
CA SER A 7 9.40 -4.06 -4.11
C SER A 7 9.56 -5.03 -2.93
N THR A 8 10.79 -5.37 -2.57
CA THR A 8 11.03 -6.30 -1.44
C THR A 8 11.20 -5.53 -0.14
N ILE A 9 10.48 -5.93 0.91
CA ILE A 9 10.57 -5.39 2.26
C ILE A 9 11.04 -6.49 3.20
N HIS A 10 12.16 -6.25 3.88
CA HIS A 10 12.65 -7.12 4.93
C HIS A 10 12.17 -6.63 6.28
N VAL A 11 11.51 -7.52 7.03
CA VAL A 11 11.00 -7.23 8.36
C VAL A 11 11.26 -8.43 9.27
N HIS A 12 11.37 -8.18 10.58
CA HIS A 12 11.47 -9.27 11.55
C HIS A 12 10.11 -9.73 12.03
N VAL A 13 10.00 -10.99 12.44
CA VAL A 13 8.82 -11.51 13.13
C VAL A 13 8.45 -10.60 14.32
N MET A 14 7.16 -10.38 14.55
CA MET A 14 6.59 -9.48 15.56
C MET A 14 6.89 -7.98 15.38
N LYS A 15 7.59 -7.57 14.30
CA LYS A 15 7.78 -6.15 13.97
C LYS A 15 6.67 -5.61 13.10
N THR A 16 6.49 -4.29 13.18
CA THR A 16 5.56 -3.56 12.33
C THR A 16 6.32 -2.81 11.25
N PHE A 17 5.70 -2.66 10.10
CA PHE A 17 6.22 -1.86 9.00
C PHE A 17 5.07 -1.08 8.36
N SER A 18 5.42 0.04 7.74
CA SER A 18 4.46 0.93 7.10
C SER A 18 4.79 1.06 5.63
N ILE A 19 3.80 0.88 4.77
CA ILE A 19 3.90 1.14 3.33
C ILE A 19 3.22 2.48 3.07
N SER A 20 3.97 3.45 2.56
CA SER A 20 3.43 4.76 2.18
C SER A 20 3.35 4.86 0.65
N LEU A 21 2.15 5.04 0.13
CA LEU A 21 1.88 5.18 -1.30
C LEU A 21 1.38 6.58 -1.58
N ALA A 22 1.95 7.26 -2.57
CA ALA A 22 1.46 8.56 -3.01
C ALA A 22 0.06 8.41 -3.61
N SER A 23 -0.91 9.17 -3.11
CA SER A 23 -2.31 9.10 -3.52
C SER A 23 -2.82 10.50 -3.82
N ASN A 24 -3.41 10.69 -5.00
CA ASN A 24 -4.02 11.95 -5.37
C ASN A 24 -5.55 11.82 -5.32
N PRO A 25 -6.23 12.17 -4.21
CA PRO A 25 -7.68 12.06 -4.13
C PRO A 25 -8.40 12.97 -5.12
N SER A 26 -7.76 14.04 -5.63
CA SER A 26 -8.35 14.97 -6.59
C SER A 26 -8.70 14.32 -7.93
N THR A 27 -8.08 13.19 -8.28
CA THR A 27 -8.39 12.43 -9.50
C THR A 27 -9.47 11.36 -9.27
N GLY A 28 -9.90 11.16 -8.02
CA GLY A 28 -10.87 10.14 -7.61
C GLY A 28 -10.29 8.73 -7.42
N TYR A 29 -8.99 8.55 -7.63
CA TYR A 29 -8.32 7.26 -7.46
C TYR A 29 -7.85 7.07 -6.03
N GLN A 30 -7.95 5.83 -5.54
CA GLN A 30 -7.48 5.42 -4.21
C GLN A 30 -6.69 4.12 -4.28
N TRP A 31 -5.76 3.95 -3.33
CA TRP A 31 -5.06 2.68 -3.20
C TRP A 31 -5.94 1.69 -2.46
N MET A 32 -6.12 0.52 -3.06
CA MET A 32 -6.86 -0.60 -2.51
C MET A 32 -5.98 -1.83 -2.54
N LEU A 33 -6.20 -2.77 -1.63
CA LEU A 33 -5.59 -4.08 -1.71
C LEU A 33 -6.23 -4.85 -2.85
N SER A 34 -5.42 -5.31 -3.79
CA SER A 34 -5.86 -6.22 -4.86
C SER A 34 -6.26 -7.58 -4.28
N ASN A 35 -5.54 -8.01 -3.25
CA ASN A 35 -5.79 -9.27 -2.55
C ASN A 35 -5.62 -9.05 -1.04
N PRO A 36 -6.43 -9.71 -0.20
CA PRO A 36 -6.24 -9.66 1.24
C PRO A 36 -4.86 -10.27 1.62
N PRO A 37 -4.10 -9.65 2.54
CA PRO A 37 -2.87 -10.25 3.06
C PRO A 37 -3.16 -11.59 3.73
N ASP A 38 -2.21 -12.53 3.67
CA ASP A 38 -2.34 -13.79 4.41
C ASP A 38 -2.25 -13.49 5.93
N PRO A 39 -3.35 -13.67 6.69
CA PRO A 39 -3.42 -13.33 8.11
C PRO A 39 -2.49 -14.19 8.97
N ARG A 40 -1.93 -15.28 8.44
CA ARG A 40 -0.95 -16.11 9.13
C ARG A 40 0.43 -15.46 9.17
N PHE A 41 0.73 -14.60 8.20
CA PHE A 41 2.03 -13.94 8.06
C PHE A 41 1.95 -12.46 8.38
N LEU A 42 0.88 -11.78 7.96
CA LEU A 42 0.69 -10.35 8.11
C LEU A 42 -0.68 -10.01 8.67
N SER A 43 -0.69 -9.15 9.69
CA SER A 43 -1.89 -8.48 10.15
C SER A 43 -1.90 -7.03 9.69
N LEU A 44 -2.99 -6.58 9.07
CA LEU A 44 -3.21 -5.16 8.83
C LEU A 44 -3.61 -4.51 10.16
N LEU A 45 -2.75 -3.65 10.69
CA LEU A 45 -3.03 -2.93 11.93
C LEU A 45 -3.89 -1.70 11.69
N GLU A 46 -3.50 -0.88 10.72
CA GLU A 46 -4.12 0.41 10.49
C GLU A 46 -3.89 0.88 9.05
N THR A 47 -4.87 1.62 8.51
CA THR A 47 -4.73 2.34 7.24
C THR A 47 -5.05 3.80 7.49
N THR A 48 -4.07 4.67 7.28
CA THR A 48 -4.19 6.11 7.52
C THR A 48 -3.96 6.85 6.20
N TYR A 49 -4.92 7.66 5.79
CA TYR A 49 -4.70 8.61 4.71
C TYR A 49 -4.18 9.92 5.29
N LEU A 50 -2.96 10.30 4.91
CA LEU A 50 -2.39 11.59 5.23
C LEU A 50 -2.66 12.58 4.08
N PRO A 51 -3.47 13.63 4.30
CA PRO A 51 -3.56 14.72 3.36
C PRO A 51 -2.20 15.46 3.27
N PRO A 52 -1.94 16.17 2.17
CA PRO A 52 -0.71 16.94 2.02
C PRO A 52 -0.55 17.94 3.18
N SER A 53 0.57 17.85 3.91
CA SER A 53 0.76 18.48 5.22
C SER A 53 1.09 19.98 5.19
N ALA A 54 0.76 20.71 4.11
CA ALA A 54 1.10 22.12 4.01
C ALA A 54 -0.10 23.01 3.67
N PRO A 55 -0.39 24.06 4.47
CA PRO A 55 -1.27 25.17 4.08
C PRO A 55 -0.61 26.12 3.08
N THR A 56 0.52 25.74 2.47
CA THR A 56 1.17 26.53 1.42
C THR A 56 0.62 26.13 0.06
N THR A 57 -0.40 26.87 -0.38
CA THR A 57 -0.64 27.42 -1.74
C THR A 57 0.11 26.83 -2.95
N ARG A 58 0.31 25.51 -3.02
CA ARG A 58 0.80 24.80 -4.21
C ARG A 58 -0.24 23.80 -4.63
N VAL A 59 -1.07 24.25 -5.56
CA VAL A 59 -2.00 23.43 -6.36
C VAL A 59 -1.19 22.26 -6.95
N GLY A 60 -1.45 21.03 -6.51
CA GLY A 60 -0.80 19.82 -7.03
C GLY A 60 -0.14 18.87 -6.03
N GLN A 61 -0.23 19.08 -4.71
CA GLN A 61 0.27 18.07 -3.77
C GLN A 61 -0.68 16.86 -3.69
N SER A 62 -0.21 15.70 -4.17
CA SER A 62 -0.80 14.40 -3.87
C SER A 62 -0.62 14.09 -2.38
N GLY A 63 -1.68 13.71 -1.67
CA GLY A 63 -1.59 13.11 -0.34
C GLY A 63 -0.87 11.76 -0.36
N ARG A 64 -0.88 11.05 0.77
CA ARG A 64 -0.27 9.72 0.88
C ARG A 64 -1.15 8.80 1.70
N GLN A 65 -1.31 7.57 1.23
CA GLN A 65 -1.99 6.52 1.98
C GLN A 65 -0.92 5.64 2.65
N ILE A 66 -0.98 5.57 3.97
CA ILE A 66 -0.08 4.79 4.82
C ILE A 66 -0.82 3.55 5.29
N TRP A 67 -0.21 2.40 5.04
CA TRP A 67 -0.71 1.10 5.46
C TRP A 67 0.26 0.50 6.46
N LYS A 68 -0.19 0.27 7.69
CA LYS A 68 0.63 -0.28 8.77
C LYS A 68 0.30 -1.75 8.94
N PHE A 69 1.31 -2.60 8.77
CA PHE A 69 1.21 -4.04 8.93
C PHE A 69 2.08 -4.54 10.09
N GLN A 70 1.68 -5.65 10.67
CA GLN A 70 2.47 -6.40 11.65
C GLN A 70 2.85 -7.75 11.06
N ALA A 71 4.14 -8.04 11.06
CA ALA A 71 4.65 -9.38 10.76
C ALA A 71 4.37 -10.30 11.95
N LEU A 72 3.61 -11.37 11.71
CA LEU A 72 3.21 -12.31 12.75
C LEU A 72 4.09 -13.56 12.77
N LYS A 73 4.50 -14.06 11.59
CA LYS A 73 5.23 -15.32 11.45
C LYS A 73 6.32 -15.22 10.41
N GLN A 74 7.44 -15.92 10.65
CA GLN A 74 8.54 -16.02 9.72
C GLN A 74 8.08 -16.67 8.41
N GLY A 75 8.54 -16.15 7.29
CA GLY A 75 8.16 -16.62 5.96
C GLY A 75 8.22 -15.51 4.92
N VAL A 76 7.72 -15.81 3.73
CA VAL A 76 7.61 -14.85 2.64
C VAL A 76 6.15 -14.74 2.26
N THR A 77 5.66 -13.51 2.13
CA THR A 77 4.29 -13.23 1.69
C THR A 77 4.30 -12.06 0.72
N THR A 78 3.24 -11.94 -0.07
CA THR A 78 3.13 -10.91 -1.10
C THR A 78 1.91 -10.03 -0.84
N LEU A 79 2.11 -8.73 -1.00
CA LEU A 79 1.08 -7.71 -0.93
C LEU A 79 0.92 -7.07 -2.30
N SER A 80 -0.32 -6.94 -2.77
CA SER A 80 -0.62 -6.34 -4.06
C SER A 80 -1.57 -5.19 -3.85
N PHE A 81 -1.21 -4.00 -4.31
CA PHE A 81 -2.01 -2.79 -4.27
C PHE A 81 -2.43 -2.40 -5.67
N LYS A 82 -3.69 -2.00 -5.82
CA LYS A 82 -4.28 -1.48 -7.05
C LYS A 82 -4.71 -0.04 -6.82
N TYR A 83 -4.38 0.85 -7.75
CA TYR A 83 -4.77 2.26 -7.73
C TYR A 83 -5.92 2.44 -8.71
N CYS A 84 -7.15 2.38 -8.20
CA CYS A 84 -8.37 2.39 -9.01
C CYS A 84 -9.39 3.36 -8.41
N ARG A 85 -10.43 3.67 -9.18
CA ARG A 85 -11.57 4.44 -8.66
C ARG A 85 -12.51 3.48 -7.93
N PRO A 86 -13.01 3.82 -6.73
CA PRO A 86 -13.89 2.93 -5.98
C PRO A 86 -15.24 2.70 -6.68
N TRP A 87 -15.64 3.62 -7.57
CA TRP A 87 -16.85 3.50 -8.39
C TRP A 87 -16.60 2.92 -9.78
N ASP A 88 -15.34 2.68 -10.17
CA ASP A 88 -14.97 2.15 -11.47
C ASP A 88 -13.75 1.23 -11.34
N GLU A 89 -14.01 -0.03 -10.99
CA GLU A 89 -12.96 -1.03 -10.76
C GLU A 89 -12.29 -1.51 -12.05
N SER A 90 -12.81 -1.14 -13.22
CA SER A 90 -12.22 -1.47 -14.52
C SER A 90 -11.08 -0.52 -14.89
N ASP A 91 -11.07 0.68 -14.32
CA ASP A 91 -10.06 1.70 -14.54
C ASP A 91 -9.06 1.74 -13.36
N CYS A 92 -8.08 0.85 -13.42
CA CYS A 92 -6.94 0.82 -12.51
C CYS A 92 -5.71 1.42 -13.21
N ALA A 93 -5.26 2.59 -12.73
CA ALA A 93 -4.15 3.31 -13.34
C ALA A 93 -2.79 2.68 -13.00
N GLN A 94 -2.64 2.11 -11.80
CA GLN A 94 -1.35 1.58 -11.32
C GLN A 94 -1.53 0.33 -10.45
N PHE A 95 -0.54 -0.55 -10.48
CA PHE A 95 -0.45 -1.71 -9.61
C PHE A 95 0.94 -1.76 -8.97
N HIS A 96 0.98 -1.99 -7.67
CA HIS A 96 2.21 -2.14 -6.91
C HIS A 96 2.25 -3.48 -6.21
N PHE A 97 3.34 -4.20 -6.39
CA PHE A 97 3.56 -5.49 -5.79
C PHE A 97 4.69 -5.37 -4.77
N TYR A 98 4.45 -5.89 -3.57
CA TYR A 98 5.42 -5.92 -2.48
C TYR A 98 5.66 -7.36 -2.05
N LEU A 99 6.92 -7.76 -1.96
CA LEU A 99 7.33 -9.03 -1.38
C LEU A 99 7.81 -8.76 0.04
N ILE A 100 7.10 -9.28 1.03
CA ILE A 100 7.44 -9.12 2.44
C ILE A 100 8.17 -10.39 2.89
N ALA A 101 9.47 -10.25 3.08
CA ALA A 101 10.33 -11.30 3.61
C ALA A 101 10.48 -11.11 5.12
N ILE A 102 9.79 -11.96 5.86
CA ILE A 102 9.77 -11.97 7.32
C ILE A 102 10.87 -12.92 7.81
N ARG A 103 11.90 -12.36 8.45
CA ARG A 103 13.07 -13.07 8.96
C ARG A 103 13.00 -13.31 10.47
#